data_AF-A0A960MEE9-F1
#
_entry.id   AF-A0A960MEE9-F1
#
_cell.length_a   1.000
_cell.length_b   1.000
_cell.length_c   1.000
_cell.angle_alpha   90.00
_cell.angle_beta   90.00
_cell.angle_gamma   90.00
#
_symmetry.space_group_name_H-M   'P 1'
#
loop_
_entity.id
_entity.type
_entity.pdbx_description
1 polymer ?
#
loop_
_entity_poly.entity_id
_entity_poly.type
_entity_poly.pdbx_seq_one_letter_code
_entity_poly.pdbx_strand_id
1 'polypeptide(L)' 'MKTTIAGTEIDVNEEGYLTDASQWNEAIAAAIAAEENVGPLTDA' A
#
# COMPACT_ATOMS: atom_id res chain seq x y z
N MET A 1 -10.43 -0.50 9.45
CA MET A 1 -10.66 0.83 8.83
C MET A 1 -10.41 0.72 7.34
N LYS A 2 -10.78 1.71 6.54
CA LYS A 2 -10.51 1.72 5.10
C LYS A 2 -9.69 2.95 4.71
N THR A 3 -8.78 2.77 3.76
CA THR A 3 -8.05 3.87 3.12
C THR A 3 -8.02 3.66 1.61
N THR A 4 -7.61 4.69 0.86
CA THR A 4 -7.47 4.62 -0.60
C THR A 4 -6.02 4.77 -0.98
N ILE A 5 -5.44 3.75 -1.60
CA ILE A 5 -4.07 3.76 -2.14
C ILE A 5 -4.13 3.32 -3.60
N ALA A 6 -3.43 4.03 -4.48
CA ALA A 6 -3.44 3.77 -5.92
C ALA A 6 -4.86 3.69 -6.53
N GLY A 7 -5.81 4.50 -6.01
CA GLY A 7 -7.21 4.49 -6.44
C GLY A 7 -8.00 3.24 -6.03
N THR A 8 -7.42 2.38 -5.19
CA THR A 8 -8.04 1.15 -4.67
C THR A 8 -8.37 1.33 -3.19
N GLU A 9 -9.59 0.96 -2.79
CA GLU A 9 -9.96 0.91 -1.38
C GLU A 9 -9.37 -0.36 -0.73
N ILE A 10 -8.65 -0.17 0.38
CA ILE A 10 -7.95 -1.24 1.10
C ILE A 10 -8.29 -1.22 2.59
N ASP A 11 -8.34 -2.41 3.19
CA ASP A 11 -8.67 -2.62 4.59
C ASP A 11 -7.39 -2.60 5.43
N VAL A 12 -7.35 -1.67 6.39
CA VAL A 12 -6.22 -1.47 7.32
C VAL A 12 -6.65 -1.52 8.78
N ASN A 13 -5.76 -1.92 9.66
CA ASN A 13 -5.95 -1.85 11.11
C ASN A 13 -5.77 -0.41 11.62
N GLU A 14 -5.88 -0.20 12.94
CA GLU A 14 -5.73 1.12 13.58
C GLU A 14 -4.34 1.73 13.42
N GLU A 15 -3.32 0.90 13.19
CA GLU A 15 -1.93 1.31 12.98
C GLU A 15 -1.59 1.57 11.51
N GLY A 16 -2.53 1.31 10.58
CA GLY A 16 -2.35 1.50 9.14
C GLY A 16 -1.81 0.28 8.38
N TYR A 17 -1.64 -0.87 9.02
CA TYR A 17 -1.23 -2.11 8.34
C TYR A 17 -2.40 -2.79 7.64
N LEU A 18 -2.16 -3.37 6.46
CA LEU A 18 -3.15 -4.18 5.75
C LEU A 18 -3.68 -5.32 6.64
N THR A 19 -5.00 -5.46 6.66
CA THR A 19 -5.68 -6.59 7.33
C THR A 19 -6.04 -7.72 6.38
N ASP A 20 -6.11 -7.44 5.07
CA ASP A 20 -6.33 -8.44 4.02
C ASP A 20 -5.15 -8.44 3.04
N ALA A 21 -4.28 -9.44 3.16
CA ALA A 21 -3.11 -9.58 2.31
C ALA A 21 -3.46 -9.84 0.83
N SER A 22 -4.69 -10.29 0.52
CA SER A 22 -5.12 -10.51 -0.86
C SER A 22 -5.30 -9.21 -1.64
N GLN A 23 -5.46 -8.08 -0.94
CA GLN A 23 -5.56 -6.76 -1.54
C GLN A 23 -4.19 -6.24 -1.99
N TRP A 24 -3.08 -6.80 -1.48
CA TRP A 24 -1.73 -6.36 -1.84
C TRP A 24 -1.41 -6.61 -3.31
N ASN A 25 -0.83 -5.60 -3.97
CA ASN A 25 -0.32 -5.70 -5.32
C ASN A 25 0.79 -4.66 -5.56
N GLU A 26 1.46 -4.77 -6.71
CA GLU A 26 2.59 -3.90 -7.08
C GLU A 26 2.21 -2.42 -7.17
N ALA A 27 0.98 -2.09 -7.58
CA ALA A 27 0.52 -0.70 -7.66
C ALA A 27 0.39 -0.05 -6.27
N ILE A 28 -0.09 -0.82 -5.28
CA ILE A 28 -0.15 -0.37 -3.88
C ILE A 28 1.25 -0.18 -3.32
N ALA A 29 2.16 -1.13 -3.58
CA ALA A 29 3.56 -1.04 -3.15
C ALA A 29 4.24 0.22 -3.70
N ALA A 30 4.07 0.50 -5.01
CA ALA A 30 4.66 1.65 -5.66
C ALA A 30 4.09 2.99 -5.12
N ALA A 31 2.79 3.03 -4.84
CA ALA A 31 2.15 4.21 -4.25
C ALA A 31 2.69 4.51 -2.85
N ILE A 32 2.82 3.49 -1.99
CA ILE A 32 3.39 3.63 -0.64
C ILE A 32 4.86 4.07 -0.73
N ALA A 33 5.65 3.47 -1.61
CA ALA A 33 7.06 3.84 -1.77
C ALA A 33 7.24 5.31 -2.20
N ALA A 34 6.34 5.83 -3.04
CA ALA A 34 6.32 7.23 -3.43
C ALA A 34 5.93 8.16 -2.26
N GLU A 35 4.92 7.78 -1.46
CA GLU A 35 4.48 8.53 -0.28
C GLU A 35 5.56 8.61 0.81
N GLU A 36 6.23 7.48 1.07
CA GLU A 36 7.29 7.36 2.07
C GLU A 36 8.67 7.87 1.58
N ASN A 37 8.74 8.40 0.35
CA ASN A 37 9.98 8.90 -0.27
C ASN A 37 11.11 7.86 -0.32
N VAL A 38 10.77 6.58 -0.48
CA VAL A 38 11.72 5.46 -0.57
C VAL A 38 12.28 5.31 -1.99
N GLY A 39 11.67 5.97 -2.97
CA GLY A 39 12.04 5.89 -4.39
C GLY A 39 11.24 4.80 -5.13
N PRO A 40 11.58 4.51 -6.40
CA PRO A 40 10.90 3.47 -7.17
C PRO A 40 11.15 2.08 -6.59
N LEU A 41 10.20 1.17 -6.78
CA LEU A 41 10.43 -0.25 -6.48
C LEU A 41 11.58 -0.77 -7.33
N THR A 42 12.49 -1.50 -6.69
CA THR A 42 13.61 -2.18 -7.34
C THR A 42 13.52 -3.68 -7.08
N ASP A 43 14.18 -4.47 -7.92
CA ASP A 43 14.37 -5.88 -7.62
C ASP A 43 15.18 -6.06 -6.31
N ALA A 44 14.89 -7.15 -5.60
CA ALA A 44 15.53 -7.50 -4.33
C ALA A 44 16.90 -8.16 -4.53
#